data_AF-A0A3B1AMU3-F1
#
_entry.id   AF-A0A3B1AMU3-F1
#
_cell.length_a   1.000
_cell.length_b   1.000
_cell.length_c   1.000
_cell.angle_alpha   90.00
_cell.angle_beta   90.00
_cell.angle_gamma   90.00
#
_symmetry.space_group_name_H-M   'P 1'
#
loop_
_entity.id
_entity.type
_entity.pdbx_description
1 polymer ?
#
loop_
_entity_poly.entity_id
_entity_poly.type
_entity_poly.pdbx_seq_one_letter_code
_entity_poly.pdbx_strand_id
1 'polypeptide(L)' 'MPPYSPELNPDEQVWNHAKSRLSKLPIASKEAMKSSFTSILRSIQKTTSLIKSFFKMKDTLYITDAMI' A
#
# COMPACT_ATOMS: atom_id res chain seq x y z
N MET A 1 13.05 -13.85 -0.08
CA MET A 1 12.63 -12.88 -1.11
C MET A 1 13.72 -12.80 -2.16
N PRO A 2 13.40 -12.79 -3.47
CA PRO A 2 14.38 -12.49 -4.49
C PRO A 2 14.89 -11.05 -4.27
N PRO A 3 16.20 -10.80 -4.41
CA PRO A 3 16.72 -9.44 -4.45
C PRO A 3 16.36 -8.81 -5.80
N TYR A 4 15.85 -7.57 -5.79
CA TYR A 4 15.53 -6.75 -6.98
C TYR A 4 14.31 -7.13 -7.83
N SER A 5 13.13 -7.22 -7.20
CA SER A 5 11.87 -7.13 -7.95
C SER A 5 10.85 -6.26 -7.21
N PRO A 6 11.01 -4.92 -7.20
CA PRO A 6 10.06 -3.98 -6.57
C PRO A 6 8.62 -4.21 -7.05
N GLU A 7 8.44 -4.50 -8.34
CA GLU A 7 7.15 -4.80 -8.97
C GLU A 7 6.44 -6.04 -8.40
N LEU A 8 7.17 -6.93 -7.71
CA LEU A 8 6.60 -8.13 -7.10
C LEU A 8 6.16 -7.91 -5.65
N ASN A 9 6.48 -6.78 -5.02
CA ASN A 9 6.14 -6.61 -3.61
C ASN A 9 4.75 -5.94 -3.44
N PRO A 10 3.74 -6.62 -2.87
CA PRO A 10 2.40 -6.03 -2.66
C PRO A 10 2.43 -4.79 -1.74
N ASP A 11 3.52 -4.58 -1.00
CA ASP A 11 3.72 -3.36 -0.21
C ASP A 11 3.88 -2.09 -1.07
N GLU A 12 4.34 -2.19 -2.33
CA GLU A 12 4.42 -1.05 -3.24
C GLU A 12 3.04 -0.52 -3.59
N GLN A 13 2.05 -1.40 -3.73
CA GLN A 13 0.67 -1.00 -3.98
C GLN A 13 0.06 -0.30 -2.78
N VAL A 14 0.34 -0.80 -1.57
CA VAL A 14 -0.06 -0.15 -0.31
C VAL A 14 0.58 1.24 -0.22
N TRP A 15 1.86 1.34 -0.56
CA TRP A 15 2.64 2.57 -0.53
C TRP A 15 2.12 3.61 -1.53
N ASN A 16 1.86 3.19 -2.78
CA ASN A 16 1.28 4.04 -3.82
C ASN A 16 -0.12 4.54 -3.43
N HIS A 17 -0.96 3.66 -2.90
CA HIS A 17 -2.28 4.03 -2.40
C HIS A 17 -2.20 5.04 -1.25
N ALA A 18 -1.30 4.81 -0.28
CA ALA A 18 -1.11 5.71 0.85
C ALA A 18 -0.58 7.09 0.41
N LYS A 19 0.40 7.13 -0.49
CA LYS A 19 0.94 8.36 -1.08
C LYS A 19 -0.11 9.14 -1.86
N SER A 20 -0.91 8.48 -2.70
CA SER A 20 -1.99 9.12 -3.47
C SER A 20 -3.06 9.76 -2.57
N ARG A 21 -3.33 9.18 -1.40
CA ARG A 21 -4.22 9.78 -0.39
C ARG A 21 -3.54 10.95 0.31
N LEU A 22 -2.27 10.82 0.68
CA LEU A 22 -1.52 11.87 1.37
C LEU A 22 -1.35 13.12 0.49
N SER A 23 -1.10 12.97 -0.81
CA SER A 23 -0.88 14.08 -1.75
C SER A 23 -2.11 14.97 -1.94
N LYS A 24 -3.29 14.52 -1.51
CA LYS A 24 -4.55 15.28 -1.56
C LYS A 24 -4.80 16.09 -0.28
N LEU A 25 -3.97 15.93 0.74
CA LEU A 25 -4.13 16.63 2.02
C LEU A 25 -3.27 17.91 2.05
N PRO A 26 -3.77 19.01 2.61
CA PRO A 26 -2.95 20.19 2.89
C PRO A 26 -2.02 19.88 4.07
N ILE A 27 -0.76 19.59 3.77
CA ILE A 27 0.25 19.25 4.77
C ILE A 27 1.20 20.44 4.95
N ALA A 28 1.09 21.12 6.10
CA ALA A 28 1.89 22.31 6.42
C ALA A 28 3.16 22.02 7.23
N SER A 29 3.31 20.80 7.77
CA SER A 29 4.49 20.43 8.56
C SER A 29 4.82 18.94 8.46
N LYS A 30 6.03 18.59 8.89
CA LYS A 30 6.50 17.20 8.95
C LYS A 30 5.69 16.36 9.96
N GLU A 31 5.28 16.96 11.07
CA GLU A 31 4.48 16.32 12.11
C GLU A 31 3.07 16.04 11.60
N ALA A 32 2.46 17.02 10.91
CA ALA A 32 1.17 16.86 10.25
C ALA A 32 1.22 15.77 9.17
N MET A 33 2.31 15.72 8.40
CA MET A 33 2.57 14.66 7.42
C MET A 33 2.60 13.29 8.09
N LYS A 34 3.39 13.13 9.15
CA LYS A 34 3.55 11.86 9.87
C LYS A 34 2.24 11.38 10.48
N SER A 35 1.48 12.29 11.10
CA SER A 35 0.17 11.98 11.70
C SER A 35 -0.85 11.55 10.64
N SER A 36 -0.92 12.30 9.54
CA SER A 36 -1.83 12.01 8.42
C SER A 36 -1.49 10.69 7.77
N PHE A 37 -0.21 10.45 7.49
CA PHE A 37 0.29 9.21 6.91
C PHE A 37 -0.01 7.99 7.80
N THR A 38 0.23 8.12 9.11
CA THR A 38 -0.10 7.05 10.09
C THR A 38 -1.60 6.75 10.11
N SER A 39 -2.43 7.79 10.02
CA SER A 39 -3.90 7.64 9.99
C SER A 39 -4.37 6.94 8.71
N ILE A 40 -3.75 7.26 7.56
CA ILE A 40 -4.01 6.58 6.28
C ILE A 40 -3.64 5.10 6.37
N LEU A 41 -2.46 4.76 6.89
CA LEU A 41 -2.04 3.36 7.07
C LEU A 41 -2.99 2.58 7.98
N ARG A 42 -3.43 3.18 9.10
CA ARG A 42 -4.43 2.57 9.99
C ARG A 42 -5.78 2.37 9.31
N SER A 43 -6.19 3.30 8.45
CA SER A 43 -7.41 3.17 7.64
C SER A 43 -7.30 2.02 6.64
N ILE A 44 -6.15 1.86 5.99
CA ILE A 44 -5.89 0.73 5.08
C ILE A 44 -5.94 -0.59 5.86
N GLN A 45 -5.26 -0.68 7.01
CA GLN A 45 -5.24 -1.87 7.86
C GLN A 45 -6.64 -2.34 8.28
N LYS A 46 -7.54 -1.40 8.58
CA LYS A 46 -8.93 -1.69 8.96
C LYS A 46 -9.82 -2.10 7.78
N THR A 47 -9.35 -1.94 6.54
CA THR A 47 -10.15 -2.20 5.33
C THR A 47 -9.68 -3.47 4.65
N THR A 48 -10.10 -4.63 5.17
CA THR A 48 -9.66 -5.94 4.68
C THR A 48 -9.97 -6.17 3.20
N SER A 49 -11.07 -5.62 2.67
CA SER A 49 -11.41 -5.69 1.24
C SER A 49 -10.39 -4.97 0.36
N LEU A 50 -9.92 -3.80 0.78
CA LEU A 50 -8.87 -3.03 0.10
C LEU A 50 -7.54 -3.81 0.12
N ILE A 51 -7.17 -4.35 1.27
CA ILE A 51 -5.96 -5.18 1.39
C ILE A 51 -6.03 -6.36 0.42
N LYS A 52 -7.15 -7.09 0.39
CA LYS A 52 -7.36 -8.20 -0.56
C LYS A 52 -7.29 -7.77 -2.03
N SER A 53 -7.64 -6.52 -2.36
CA SER A 53 -7.56 -6.02 -3.74
C SER A 53 -6.12 -5.82 -4.22
N PHE A 54 -5.18 -5.52 -3.33
CA PHE A 54 -3.76 -5.39 -3.69
C PHE A 54 -3.14 -6.73 -4.14
N PHE A 55 -3.69 -7.85 -3.67
CA PHE A 55 -3.27 -9.19 -4.07
C PHE A 55 -3.96 -9.69 -5.36
N LYS A 56 -4.83 -8.88 -5.98
CA LYS A 56 -5.57 -9.23 -7.21
C LYS A 56 -5.11 -8.42 -8.43
N MET A 57 -4.09 -7.58 -8.29
CA MET A 57 -3.53 -6.80 -9.41
C MET A 57 -2.63 -7.68 -10.27
N LYS A 58 -2.51 -7.35 -11.57
CA LYS A 58 -1.81 -8.16 -12.57
C LYS A 58 -0.35 -8.50 -12.20
N ASP A 59 0.30 -7.63 -11.43
CA ASP A 59 1.72 -7.78 -11.06
C ASP A 59 1.93 -8.67 -9.80
N THR A 60 0.86 -8.98 -9.05
CA THR A 60 0.89 -9.87 -7.87
C THR A 60 0.37 -11.29 -8.16
N LEU A 61 0.12 -11.65 -9.42
CA LEU A 61 -0.40 -12.97 -9.82
C LEU A 61 0.51 -14.15 -9.43
N TYR A 62 1.82 -13.93 -9.26
CA TYR A 62 2.74 -14.97 -8.79
C TYR A 62 2.45 -15.44 -7.35
N ILE A 63 1.78 -14.62 -6.53
CA ILE A 63 1.37 -15.00 -5.15
C ILE A 63 0.21 -15.99 -5.21
N THR A 64 -0.69 -15.86 -6.19
CA THR A 64 -1.80 -16.80 -6.38
C THR A 64 -1.37 -18.16 -6.92
N ASP A 65 -0.30 -18.23 -7.73
CA ASP A 65 0.27 -19.50 -8.19
C ASP A 65 1.01 -20.27 -7.08
N ALA A 66 1.49 -19.59 -6.03
CA ALA A 66 2.13 -20.22 -4.87
C ALA A 66 1.14 -20.73 -3.80
N MET A 67 -0.17 -20.55 -4.03
CA MET A 67 -1.24 -21.01 -3.13
C MET A 67 -1.97 -22.27 -3.63
N ILE A 68 -1.43 -22.96 -4.64
CA ILE A 68 -1.81 -24.32 -5.07
C ILE A 68 -0.68 -25.27 -4.70
#